data_AF-A0ABC8U0Y5-F1
#
_entry.id   AF-A0ABC8U0Y5-F1
#
_cell.length_a   1.000
_cell.length_b   1.000
_cell.length_c   1.000
_cell.angle_alpha   90.00
_cell.angle_beta   90.00
_cell.angle_gamma   90.00
#
_symmetry.space_group_name_H-M   'P 1'
#
loop_
_entity.id
_entity.type
_entity.pdbx_description
1 polymer ?
#
loop_
_entity_poly.entity_id
_entity_poly.type
_entity_poly.pdbx_seq_one_letter_code
_entity_poly.pdbx_strand_id
1 'polypeptide(L)'
;DDNDELRRSPGTLFLLHLSLTYRGKAADTWAVGVTLYCLVFGQYPFLGDTLQDTYDKIVNNPLSLPDGMNPLLKNVLEGLLCKDPIHRMTLEAVAEHAWVIGEDGPIPHYLCWCKRNRLQMVGSDESQADTLI
;
A
#
# COMPACT_ATOMS: atom_id res chain seq x y z
N ASP A 1 -12.54 2.40 10.09
CA ASP A 1 -13.43 2.17 8.93
C ASP A 1 -12.55 1.56 7.85
N ASP A 2 -12.38 0.24 7.93
CA ASP A 2 -11.39 -0.51 7.14
C ASP A 2 -11.97 -1.02 5.82
N ASN A 3 -13.21 -0.63 5.50
CA ASN A 3 -13.89 -1.01 4.29
C ASN A 3 -13.49 -0.08 3.13
N ASP A 4 -12.33 -0.34 2.53
CA ASP A 4 -11.73 0.41 1.43
C ASP A 4 -12.35 0.10 0.05
N GLU A 5 -13.55 -0.50 0.04
CA GLU A 5 -14.27 -0.82 -1.18
C GLU A 5 -14.94 0.43 -1.74
N LEU A 6 -14.39 0.95 -2.84
CA LEU A 6 -15.01 2.03 -3.58
C LEU A 6 -16.22 1.49 -4.36
N ARG A 7 -17.41 1.49 -3.73
CA ARG A 7 -18.66 1.31 -4.46
C ARG A 7 -18.90 2.55 -5.32
N ARG A 8 -18.99 2.37 -6.64
CA ARG A 8 -19.31 3.46 -7.57
C ARG A 8 -20.69 4.05 -7.25
N SER A 9 -20.80 5.38 -7.33
CA SER A 9 -22.09 6.08 -7.26
C SER A 9 -23.06 5.57 -8.34
N PRO A 10 -24.37 5.49 -8.05
CA PRO A 10 -25.39 5.10 -9.02
C PRO A 10 -25.49 6.18 -10.11
N GLY A 11 -24.75 6.02 -11.19
CA GLY A 11 -24.74 6.99 -12.30
C GLY A 11 -23.77 6.70 -13.44
N THR A 12 -22.81 5.78 -13.27
CA THR A 12 -21.93 5.39 -14.39
C THR A 12 -22.63 4.35 -15.27
N LEU A 13 -22.98 4.78 -16.48
CA LEU A 13 -23.58 3.99 -17.54
C LEU A 13 -22.70 2.77 -17.87
N PHE A 14 -23.34 1.61 -17.90
CA PHE A 14 -22.83 0.27 -18.22
C PHE A 14 -21.93 0.24 -19.46
N LEU A 15 -20.64 -0.14 -19.34
CA LEU A 15 -19.85 -0.93 -20.31
C LEU A 15 -18.47 -1.33 -19.71
N LEU A 16 -18.45 -2.03 -18.57
CA LEU A 16 -17.30 -2.87 -18.22
C LEU A 16 -17.74 -3.93 -17.22
N HIS A 17 -17.76 -5.15 -17.73
CA HIS A 17 -18.29 -6.35 -17.11
C HIS A 17 -17.27 -6.90 -16.11
N LEU A 18 -17.16 -6.28 -14.93
CA LEU A 18 -16.93 -7.04 -13.69
C LEU A 18 -17.28 -6.15 -12.51
N SER A 19 -18.24 -6.62 -11.72
CA SER A 19 -18.38 -6.32 -10.31
C SER A 19 -17.13 -6.76 -9.56
N LEU A 20 -16.03 -6.02 -9.75
CA LEU A 20 -14.81 -6.16 -8.99
C LEU A 20 -14.83 -5.05 -7.95
N THR A 21 -14.97 -5.44 -6.70
CA THR A 21 -14.71 -4.57 -5.55
C THR A 21 -13.27 -4.07 -5.67
N TYR A 22 -13.11 -2.82 -6.08
CA TYR A 22 -11.80 -2.19 -6.19
C TYR A 22 -11.33 -1.79 -4.79
N ARG A 23 -10.19 -2.34 -4.37
CA ARG A 23 -9.56 -2.01 -3.09
C ARG A 23 -8.36 -1.09 -3.33
N GLY A 24 -8.56 0.20 -3.06
CA GLY A 24 -7.56 1.25 -3.31
C GLY A 24 -6.23 0.97 -2.63
N LYS A 25 -6.24 0.75 -1.30
CA LYS A 25 -5.03 0.38 -0.53
C LYS A 25 -4.28 -0.81 -1.13
N ALA A 26 -4.98 -1.88 -1.50
CA ALA A 26 -4.33 -3.07 -2.05
C ALA A 26 -3.68 -2.80 -3.42
N ALA A 27 -4.28 -1.92 -4.23
CA ALA A 27 -3.70 -1.48 -5.50
C ALA A 27 -2.44 -0.62 -5.27
N ASP A 28 -2.47 0.28 -4.29
CA ASP A 28 -1.30 1.10 -3.91
C ASP A 28 -0.16 0.22 -3.40
N THR A 29 -0.45 -0.76 -2.54
CA THR A 29 0.54 -1.76 -2.08
C THR A 29 1.22 -2.45 -3.26
N TRP A 30 0.45 -2.88 -4.27
CA TRP A 30 1.00 -3.52 -5.46
C TRP A 30 1.96 -2.57 -6.21
N ALA A 31 1.55 -1.33 -6.40
CA ALA A 31 2.39 -0.32 -7.07
C ALA A 31 3.69 -0.06 -6.31
N VAL A 32 3.65 -0.04 -4.97
CA VAL A 32 4.84 0.04 -4.11
C VAL A 32 5.74 -1.18 -4.31
N GLY A 33 5.17 -2.39 -4.39
CA GLY A 33 5.92 -3.62 -4.68
C GLY A 33 6.65 -3.60 -6.02
N VAL A 34 5.96 -3.17 -7.09
CA VAL A 34 6.57 -3.04 -8.42
C VAL A 34 7.69 -2.00 -8.40
N THR A 35 7.45 -0.85 -7.76
CA THR A 35 8.44 0.22 -7.63
C THR A 35 9.67 -0.26 -6.88
N LEU A 36 9.48 -0.91 -5.74
CA LEU A 36 10.57 -1.45 -4.93
C LEU A 36 11.38 -2.50 -5.71
N TYR A 37 10.72 -3.40 -6.43
CA TYR A 37 11.39 -4.37 -7.29
C TYR A 37 12.27 -3.67 -8.33
N CYS A 38 11.75 -2.63 -8.99
CA CYS A 38 12.53 -1.85 -9.94
C CYS A 38 13.74 -1.15 -9.31
N LEU A 39 13.60 -0.63 -8.07
CA LEU A 39 14.71 0.00 -7.36
C LEU A 39 15.82 -0.99 -6.99
N VAL A 40 15.45 -2.22 -6.63
CA VAL A 40 16.41 -3.27 -6.21
C VAL A 40 17.09 -3.92 -7.41
N PHE A 41 16.34 -4.22 -8.47
CA PHE A 41 16.81 -5.05 -9.59
C PHE A 41 17.03 -4.28 -10.89
N GLY A 42 16.58 -3.03 -11.00
CA GLY A 42 16.68 -2.24 -12.22
C GLY A 42 15.79 -2.72 -13.39
N GLN A 43 14.86 -3.62 -13.13
CA GLN A 43 13.95 -4.19 -14.14
C GLN A 43 12.55 -4.42 -13.58
N TYR A 44 11.56 -4.64 -14.44
CA TYR A 44 10.18 -4.89 -14.01
C TYR A 44 9.94 -6.38 -13.71
N PRO A 45 9.15 -6.72 -12.68
CA PRO A 45 8.95 -8.11 -12.27
C PRO A 45 8.16 -8.97 -13.28
N PHE A 46 7.32 -8.35 -14.14
CA PHE A 46 6.38 -9.06 -15.03
C PHE A 46 6.40 -8.57 -16.48
N LEU A 47 7.53 -8.03 -16.97
CA LEU A 47 7.60 -7.47 -18.32
C LEU A 47 7.45 -8.54 -19.41
N GLY A 48 6.49 -8.36 -20.32
CA GLY A 48 6.31 -9.16 -21.53
C GLY A 48 6.73 -8.41 -22.79
N ASP A 49 6.77 -9.12 -23.92
CA ASP A 49 7.10 -8.53 -25.22
C ASP A 49 5.95 -7.65 -25.74
N THR A 50 4.72 -8.03 -25.40
CA THR A 50 3.51 -7.23 -25.63
C THR A 50 2.82 -6.84 -24.32
N LEU A 51 1.87 -5.89 -24.42
CA LEU A 51 1.01 -5.56 -23.28
C LEU A 51 0.18 -6.77 -22.83
N GLN A 52 -0.30 -7.59 -23.76
CA GLN A 52 -1.05 -8.79 -23.45
C GLN A 52 -0.19 -9.80 -22.68
N ASP A 53 1.04 -10.03 -23.12
CA ASP A 53 1.97 -10.90 -22.40
C ASP A 53 2.29 -10.36 -21.01
N THR A 54 2.41 -9.04 -20.87
CA THR A 54 2.64 -8.40 -19.57
C THR A 54 1.45 -8.63 -18.64
N TYR A 55 0.22 -8.48 -19.13
CA TYR A 55 -0.98 -8.79 -18.35
C TYR A 55 -1.02 -10.27 -17.95
N ASP A 56 -0.73 -11.18 -18.88
CA ASP A 56 -0.74 -12.61 -18.60
C ASP A 56 0.31 -12.98 -17.55
N LYS A 57 1.51 -12.38 -17.60
CA LYS A 57 2.55 -12.53 -16.57
C LYS A 57 2.12 -11.94 -15.22
N ILE A 58 1.46 -10.79 -15.22
CA ILE A 58 0.92 -10.18 -14.00
C ILE A 58 -0.12 -11.09 -13.34
N VAL A 59 -0.95 -11.79 -14.10
CA VAL A 59 -2.00 -12.65 -13.53
C VAL A 59 -1.44 -14.02 -13.13
N ASN A 60 -0.65 -14.67 -13.99
CA ASN A 60 -0.38 -16.09 -13.88
C ASN A 60 1.04 -16.43 -13.42
N ASN A 61 2.02 -15.57 -13.70
CA ASN A 61 3.41 -15.91 -13.41
C ASN A 61 3.76 -15.64 -11.94
N PRO A 62 4.50 -16.56 -11.30
CA PRO A 62 5.06 -16.31 -9.98
C PRO A 62 6.12 -15.20 -10.05
N LEU A 63 6.36 -14.54 -8.93
CA LEU A 63 7.43 -13.57 -8.80
C LEU A 63 8.79 -14.29 -8.90
N SER A 64 9.67 -13.81 -9.78
CA SER A 64 11.04 -14.32 -9.91
C SER A 64 12.00 -13.50 -9.05
N LEU A 65 12.70 -14.18 -8.14
CA LEU A 65 13.69 -13.59 -7.23
C LEU A 65 14.98 -14.46 -7.27
N PRO A 66 16.17 -13.85 -7.21
CA PRO A 66 17.42 -14.60 -7.23
C PRO A 66 17.64 -15.38 -5.93
N ASP A 67 18.30 -16.54 -6.06
CA ASP A 67 18.71 -17.34 -4.92
C ASP A 67 19.74 -16.58 -4.05
N GLY A 68 19.61 -16.69 -2.72
CA GLY A 68 20.53 -16.03 -1.78
C GLY A 68 20.28 -14.55 -1.52
N MET A 69 19.19 -13.97 -2.03
CA MET A 69 18.74 -12.63 -1.63
C MET A 69 18.47 -12.56 -0.11
N ASN A 70 18.61 -11.36 0.46
CA ASN A 70 18.20 -11.07 1.83
C ASN A 70 16.76 -11.60 2.08
N PRO A 71 16.56 -12.53 3.04
CA PRO A 71 15.27 -13.17 3.26
C PRO A 71 14.18 -12.19 3.72
N LEU A 72 14.55 -11.11 4.39
CA LEU A 72 13.61 -10.08 4.83
C LEU A 72 13.12 -9.25 3.63
N LEU A 73 14.00 -8.87 2.71
CA LEU A 73 13.60 -8.19 1.47
C LEU A 73 12.72 -9.10 0.60
N LYS A 74 13.09 -10.37 0.49
CA LYS A 74 12.29 -11.38 -0.22
C LYS A 74 10.88 -11.44 0.35
N ASN A 75 10.73 -11.50 1.68
CA ASN A 75 9.41 -11.55 2.32
C ASN A 75 8.56 -10.31 2.03
N VAL A 76 9.15 -9.11 2.05
CA VAL A 76 8.46 -7.87 1.68
C VAL A 76 8.00 -7.90 0.22
N LEU A 77 8.86 -8.30 -0.71
CA LEU A 77 8.53 -8.35 -2.14
C LEU A 77 7.43 -9.38 -2.44
N GLU A 78 7.50 -10.57 -1.85
CA GLU A 78 6.46 -11.60 -1.98
C GLU A 78 5.13 -11.15 -1.38
N GLY A 79 5.16 -10.44 -0.25
CA GLY A 79 3.97 -9.89 0.40
C GLY A 79 3.31 -8.77 -0.40
N LEU A 80 4.10 -7.81 -0.91
CA LEU A 80 3.63 -6.69 -1.72
C LEU A 80 3.08 -7.14 -3.08
N LEU A 81 3.74 -8.11 -3.72
CA LEU A 81 3.39 -8.64 -5.04
C LEU A 81 2.56 -9.93 -4.97
N CYS A 82 1.88 -10.16 -3.85
CA CYS A 82 0.90 -11.23 -3.72
C CYS A 82 -0.29 -10.99 -4.68
N LYS A 83 -0.61 -12.01 -5.48
CA LYS A 83 -1.66 -11.91 -6.51
C LYS A 83 -3.04 -11.73 -5.88
N ASP A 84 -3.30 -12.44 -4.78
CA ASP A 84 -4.55 -12.31 -4.05
C ASP A 84 -4.55 -11.03 -3.20
N PRO A 85 -5.43 -10.04 -3.49
CA PRO A 85 -5.47 -8.79 -2.75
C PRO A 85 -5.90 -8.94 -1.29
N ILE A 86 -6.56 -10.04 -0.90
CA ILE A 86 -6.96 -10.32 0.49
C ILE A 86 -5.76 -10.76 1.32
N HIS A 87 -4.86 -11.55 0.72
CA HIS A 87 -3.65 -12.05 1.36
C HIS A 87 -2.43 -11.13 1.13
N ARG A 88 -2.60 -10.05 0.38
CA ARG A 88 -1.54 -9.08 0.11
C ARG A 88 -1.20 -8.28 1.38
N MET A 89 0.10 -8.14 1.66
CA MET A 89 0.60 -7.42 2.83
C MET A 89 0.11 -5.97 2.81
N THR A 90 -0.39 -5.43 3.92
CA THR A 90 -0.82 -4.02 3.96
C THR A 90 0.38 -3.08 4.09
N LEU A 91 0.22 -1.81 3.72
CA LEU A 91 1.32 -0.84 3.87
C LEU A 91 1.68 -0.61 5.35
N GLU A 92 0.74 -0.75 6.27
CA GLU A 92 0.99 -0.71 7.70
C GLU A 92 1.93 -1.86 8.12
N ALA A 93 1.64 -3.09 7.67
CA ALA A 93 2.50 -4.25 7.94
C ALA A 93 3.89 -4.11 7.29
N VAL A 94 3.97 -3.49 6.10
CA VAL A 94 5.25 -3.20 5.43
C VAL A 94 6.05 -2.17 6.23
N ALA A 95 5.41 -1.11 6.73
CA ALA A 95 6.07 -0.07 7.53
C ALA A 95 6.65 -0.61 8.85
N GLU A 96 6.04 -1.65 9.40
CA GLU A 96 6.52 -2.35 10.61
C GLU A 96 7.53 -3.47 10.31
N HIS A 97 7.78 -3.77 9.04
CA HIS A 97 8.63 -4.90 8.66
C HIS A 97 10.11 -4.61 8.99
N ALA A 98 10.81 -5.61 9.54
CA ALA A 98 12.21 -5.48 9.98
C ALA A 98 13.17 -4.98 8.88
N TRP A 99 12.92 -5.37 7.61
CA TRP A 99 13.69 -4.86 6.46
C TRP A 99 13.52 -3.35 6.24
N VAL A 100 12.33 -2.80 6.52
CA VAL A 100 11.99 -1.40 6.30
C VAL A 100 12.44 -0.53 7.47
N ILE A 101 12.28 -1.02 8.70
CA ILE A 101 12.73 -0.35 9.92
C ILE A 101 14.26 -0.28 9.96
N GLY A 102 14.94 -1.39 9.67
CA GLY A 102 16.39 -1.48 9.74
C GLY A 102 16.94 -1.00 11.09
N GLU A 103 18.09 -0.32 11.05
CA GLU A 103 18.72 0.29 12.23
C GLU A 103 18.19 1.71 12.51
N ASP A 104 17.50 2.32 11.55
CA ASP A 104 17.03 3.71 11.62
C ASP A 104 15.75 3.87 12.47
N GLY A 105 15.09 2.76 12.81
CA GLY A 105 13.89 2.74 13.64
C GLY A 105 12.59 2.90 12.85
N PRO A 106 11.44 2.96 13.55
CA PRO A 106 10.13 2.95 12.90
C PRO A 106 9.87 4.20 12.07
N ILE A 107 9.09 4.05 10.99
CA ILE A 107 8.71 5.18 10.12
C ILE A 107 7.92 6.22 10.94
N PRO A 108 8.32 7.51 10.93
CA PRO A 108 7.59 8.56 11.62
C PRO A 108 6.16 8.69 11.09
N HIS A 109 5.17 8.78 11.98
CA HIS A 109 3.81 9.07 11.57
C HIS A 109 3.65 10.54 11.19
N TYR A 110 3.46 10.81 9.90
CA TYR A 110 3.11 12.14 9.41
C TYR A 110 1.59 12.33 9.52
N LEU A 111 1.18 13.32 10.32
CA LEU A 111 -0.21 13.77 10.32
C LEU A 111 -0.48 14.60 9.07
N CYS A 112 -1.56 14.27 8.34
CA CYS A 112 -2.00 15.15 7.27
C CYS A 112 -2.34 16.53 7.85
N TRP A 113 -2.14 17.56 7.04
CA TRP A 113 -2.39 18.95 7.42
C TRP A 113 -3.76 19.14 8.09
N CYS A 114 -4.80 18.50 7.56
CA CYS A 114 -6.17 18.57 8.09
C CYS A 114 -6.31 17.98 9.51
N LYS A 115 -5.64 16.85 9.80
CA LYS A 115 -5.65 16.23 11.14
C LYS A 115 -4.82 17.05 12.13
N ARG A 116 -3.67 17.55 11.69
CA ARG A 116 -2.82 18.43 12.49
C ARG A 116 -3.56 19.70 12.92
N ASN A 117 -4.28 20.36 12.00
CA ASN A 117 -5.06 21.55 12.34
C ASN A 117 -6.25 21.26 13.26
N ARG A 118 -6.89 20.09 13.14
CA ARG A 118 -7.97 19.69 14.04
C ARG A 118 -7.49 19.47 15.47
N LEU A 119 -6.31 18.85 15.64
CA LEU A 119 -5.71 18.65 16.96
C LEU A 119 -5.29 19.97 17.62
N GLN A 120 -4.85 20.96 16.82
CA GLN A 120 -4.54 22.30 17.31
C GLN A 120 -5.77 23.06 17.82
N MET A 121 -6.95 22.86 17.21
CA MET A 121 -8.19 23.48 17.69
C MET A 121 -8.74 22.85 18.97
N VAL A 122 -8.49 21.55 19.20
CA VAL A 122 -8.94 20.88 20.44
C VAL A 122 -8.07 21.29 21.64
N GLY A 123 -6.78 21.59 21.42
CA GLY A 123 -5.88 22.07 22.48
C GLY A 123 -6.11 23.51 22.94
N SER A 124 -6.97 24.28 22.27
CA SER A 124 -7.30 25.66 22.65
C SER A 124 -8.52 25.80 23.56
N ASP A 125 -9.30 24.73 23.78
CA ASP A 125 -10.51 24.78 24.62
C ASP A 125 -10.26 24.37 26.10
N GLU A 126 -9.10 23.78 26.44
CA GLU A 126 -8.78 23.37 27.83
C GLU A 126 -8.10 24.47 28.69
N SER A 127 -7.76 25.63 28.11
CA SER A 127 -7.11 26.73 28.86
C SER A 127 -8.07 27.77 29.46
N GLN A 128 -9.36 27.47 29.57
CA GLN A 128 -10.34 28.41 30.13
C GLN A 128 -11.41 27.74 31.01
N ALA A 129 -10.98 26.91 31.97
CA ALA A 129 -11.85 26.40 33.03
C ALA A 129 -11.24 26.41 34.44
N ASP A 130 -10.07 27.04 34.66
CA ASP A 130 -9.37 27.00 35.96
C ASP A 130 -8.96 28.39 36.50
N THR A 131 -9.82 29.41 36.38
CA THR A 131 -9.69 30.61 37.21
C THR A 131 -11.05 31.30 37.39
N LEU A 132 -11.83 30.90 38.40
CA LEU A 132 -12.68 31.78 39.22
C LEU A 132 -13.02 31.05 40.55
N ILE A 133 -12.25 31.35 41.60
CA ILE A 133 -12.77 31.48 42.97
C ILE A 133 -13.23 32.92 43.13
#